data_AF-A0A0F9QQB6-F1
#
_entry.id   AF-A0A0F9QQB6-F1
#
_cell.length_a   1.000
_cell.length_b   1.000
_cell.length_c   1.000
_cell.angle_alpha   90.00
_cell.angle_beta   90.00
_cell.angle_gamma   90.00
#
_symmetry.space_group_name_H-M   'P 1'
#
loop_
_entity.id
_entity.type
_entity.pdbx_description
1 polymer ?
#
loop_
_entity_poly.entity_id
_entity_poly.type
_entity_poly.pdbx_seq_one_letter_code
_entity_poly.pdbx_strand_id
1 'polypeptide(L)' 'MLGWIGSIAFAICGAPLAWSCYVNKHANNVNSVFLALWIIGEVCYIIQVLVDYGFVPWMMFNYLLNVFFIVVVLYYKVIK' A
#
# COMPACT_ATOMS: atom_id res chain seq x y z
N MET A 1 11.39 -9.11 -16.30
CA MET A 1 10.76 -7.84 -16.73
C MET A 1 9.30 -7.72 -16.29
N LEU A 2 8.45 -8.75 -16.49
CA LEU A 2 7.03 -8.71 -16.07
C LEU A 2 6.82 -8.42 -14.57
N GLY A 3 7.67 -8.96 -13.69
CA GLY A 3 7.57 -8.72 -12.24
C GLY A 3 7.78 -7.25 -11.81
N TRP A 4 8.66 -6.52 -12.50
CA TRP A 4 8.83 -5.07 -12.25
C TRP A 4 7.62 -4.28 -12.73
N ILE A 5 7.07 -4.63 -13.90
CA ILE A 5 5.90 -3.95 -14.46
C ILE A 5 4.68 -4.15 -13.54
N GLY A 6 4.44 -5.39 -13.10
CA GLY A 6 3.36 -5.71 -12.16
C GLY A 6 3.56 -5.01 -10.81
N SER A 7 4.78 -5.04 -10.27
CA SER A 7 5.13 -4.35 -9.03
C SER A 7 4.88 -2.84 -9.10
N ILE A 8 5.31 -2.18 -10.17
CA ILE A 8 5.12 -0.74 -10.35
C ILE A 8 3.63 -0.41 -10.51
N ALA A 9 2.89 -1.18 -11.30
CA ALA A 9 1.46 -0.99 -11.48
C ALA A 9 0.68 -1.14 -10.16
N PHE A 10 0.99 -2.18 -9.38
CA PHE A 10 0.40 -2.37 -8.06
C PHE A 10 0.82 -1.31 -7.05
N ALA A 11 2.04 -0.78 -7.14
CA ALA A 11 2.49 0.25 -6.21
C ALA A 11 1.68 1.54 -6.46
N ILE A 12 1.57 1.93 -7.73
CA ILE A 12 0.91 3.18 -8.12
C ILE A 12 -0.61 3.13 -7.87
N CYS A 13 -1.23 1.94 -7.74
CA CYS A 13 -2.66 1.84 -7.52
C CYS A 13 -3.13 2.50 -6.20
N GLY A 14 -2.26 2.58 -5.19
CA GLY A 14 -2.54 3.30 -3.93
C GLY A 14 -2.41 4.83 -4.04
N ALA A 15 -1.70 5.32 -5.06
CA ALA A 15 -1.45 6.75 -5.26
C ALA A 15 -2.71 7.60 -5.47
N PRO A 16 -3.70 7.25 -6.33
CA PRO A 16 -4.92 8.06 -6.49
C PRO A 16 -5.75 8.14 -5.21
N LEU A 17 -5.76 7.06 -4.41
CA LEU A 17 -6.45 7.05 -3.12
C LEU A 17 -5.75 7.98 -2.11
N ALA A 18 -4.43 7.86 -1.98
CA ALA A 18 -3.63 8.73 -1.12
C ALA A 18 -3.73 10.21 -1.55
N TRP A 19 -3.70 10.48 -2.86
CA TRP A 19 -3.90 11.81 -3.43
C TRP A 19 -5.27 12.38 -3.10
N SER A 20 -6.34 11.59 -3.25
CA SER A 20 -7.69 12.03 -2.87
C SER A 20 -7.78 12.38 -1.38
N CYS A 21 -7.11 11.61 -0.50
CA CYS A 21 -7.07 11.90 0.94
C CYS A 21 -6.31 13.20 1.22
N TYR A 22 -5.20 13.43 0.51
CA TYR A 22 -4.40 14.64 0.60
C TYR A 22 -5.19 15.89 0.16
N VAL A 23 -5.85 15.83 -0.99
CA VAL A 23 -6.62 16.95 -1.56
C VAL A 23 -7.82 17.29 -0.68
N ASN A 24 -8.58 16.28 -0.27
CA ASN A 24 -9.77 16.48 0.55
C ASN A 24 -9.44 16.82 2.01
N LYS A 25 -8.19 16.63 2.44
CA LYS A 25 -7.72 16.82 3.83
C LYS A 25 -8.52 16.04 4.88
N HIS A 26 -9.30 15.04 4.45
CA HIS A 26 -10.08 14.15 5.31
C HIS A 26 -10.20 12.78 4.64
N ALA A 27 -10.03 11.71 5.42
CA ALA A 27 -10.16 10.33 4.93
C ALA A 27 -11.54 9.70 5.16
N ASN A 28 -12.60 10.52 5.35
CA ASN A 28 -13.95 10.05 5.69
C ASN A 28 -14.56 9.08 4.67
N ASN A 29 -14.19 9.19 3.39
CA ASN A 29 -14.70 8.29 2.34
C ASN A 29 -13.92 6.95 2.27
N VAL A 30 -12.86 6.79 3.05
CA VAL A 30 -12.06 5.55 3.05
C VAL A 30 -12.59 4.62 4.12
N ASN A 31 -13.15 3.49 3.70
CA ASN A 31 -13.65 2.46 4.60
C ASN A 31 -12.51 1.92 5.51
N SER A 32 -12.71 1.91 6.82
CA SER A 32 -11.73 1.39 7.79
C SER A 32 -11.43 -0.10 7.56
N VAL A 33 -12.42 -0.86 7.12
CA VAL A 33 -12.28 -2.29 6.80
C VAL A 33 -11.36 -2.47 5.59
N PHE A 34 -11.50 -1.61 4.57
CA PHE A 34 -10.60 -1.63 3.41
C PHE A 34 -9.15 -1.40 3.82
N LEU A 35 -8.90 -0.38 4.64
CA LEU A 35 -7.55 -0.06 5.11
C LEU A 35 -6.94 -1.19 5.95
N ALA A 36 -7.74 -1.79 6.83
CA ALA A 36 -7.30 -2.93 7.65
C ALA A 36 -6.99 -4.16 6.79
N LEU A 37 -7.86 -4.51 5.83
CA LEU A 37 -7.63 -5.61 4.90
C LEU A 37 -6.40 -5.35 4.02
N TRP A 38 -6.18 -4.11 3.59
CA TRP A 38 -5.01 -3.75 2.80
C TRP A 38 -3.72 -3.95 3.61
N ILE A 39 -3.66 -3.44 4.84
CA ILE A 39 -2.51 -3.65 5.74
C ILE A 39 -2.25 -5.14 5.97
N ILE A 40 -3.29 -5.91 6.31
CA ILE A 40 -3.17 -7.35 6.58
C ILE A 40 -2.66 -8.07 5.32
N GLY A 41 -3.21 -7.73 4.15
CA GLY A 41 -2.80 -8.30 2.87
C GLY A 41 -1.33 -8.05 2.58
N GLU A 42 -0.87 -6.80 2.67
CA GLU A 42 0.53 -6.43 2.44
C GLU A 42 1.47 -7.19 3.40
N VAL A 43 1.15 -7.24 4.69
CA VAL A 43 1.98 -7.93 5.69
C VAL A 43 2.04 -9.44 5.43
N CYS A 44 0.90 -10.09 5.16
CA CYS A 44 0.87 -11.52 4.87
C CYS A 44 1.68 -11.85 3.61
N TYR A 45 1.55 -11.03 2.57
CA TYR A 45 2.27 -11.24 1.31
C TYR A 45 3.78 -11.05 1.47
N ILE A 46 4.22 -10.04 2.21
CA ILE A 46 5.65 -9.82 2.53
C ILE A 46 6.22 -11.05 3.24
N ILE A 47 5.52 -11.56 4.27
CA ILE A 47 5.96 -12.73 5.02
C ILE A 47 6.09 -13.94 4.10
N GLN A 48 5.06 -14.23 3.30
CA GLN A 48 5.07 -15.38 2.38
C GLN A 48 6.24 -15.30 1.40
N VAL A 49 6.47 -14.13 0.80
CA VAL A 49 7.54 -13.93 -0.19
C VAL A 49 8.92 -14.08 0.44
N LEU A 50 9.13 -13.55 1.65
CA LEU A 50 10.39 -13.68 2.37
C LEU A 50 10.68 -15.14 2.74
N VAL A 51 9.66 -15.92 3.09
CA VAL A 51 9.80 -17.33 3.46
C VAL A 51 10.12 -18.20 2.24
N ASP A 52 9.40 -18.03 1.14
CA ASP A 52 9.51 -18.93 -0.03
C ASP A 52 10.62 -18.52 -1.00
N TYR A 53 10.81 -17.21 -1.21
CA TYR A 53 11.64 -16.65 -2.28
C TYR A 53 12.77 -15.74 -1.76
N GLY A 54 12.77 -15.40 -0.47
CA GLY A 54 13.74 -14.49 0.12
C GLY A 54 13.54 -13.04 -0.29
N PHE A 55 14.63 -12.28 -0.36
CA PHE A 55 14.57 -10.85 -0.68
C PHE A 55 14.49 -10.61 -2.18
N VAL A 56 13.30 -10.25 -2.66
CA VAL A 56 13.02 -9.97 -4.07
C VAL A 56 12.89 -8.46 -4.31
N PRO A 57 13.89 -7.79 -4.93
CA PRO A 57 13.96 -6.33 -4.97
C PRO A 57 12.74 -5.63 -5.58
N TRP A 58 12.17 -6.16 -6.67
CA TRP A 58 11.01 -5.54 -7.32
C TRP A 58 9.75 -5.64 -6.47
N MET A 59 9.52 -6.74 -5.76
CA MET A 59 8.37 -6.83 -4.86
C MET A 59 8.58 -5.93 -3.64
N MET A 60 9.80 -5.87 -3.10
CA MET A 60 10.11 -5.02 -1.95
C MET A 60 9.85 -3.53 -2.26
N PHE A 61 10.13 -3.09 -3.50
CA PHE A 61 9.75 -1.76 -3.96
C PHE A 61 8.23 -1.52 -3.93
N ASN A 62 7.44 -2.50 -4.38
CA ASN A 62 5.98 -2.43 -4.34
C ASN A 62 5.46 -2.26 -2.91
N TYR A 63 5.89 -3.14 -2.01
CA TYR A 63 5.49 -3.15 -0.62
C TYR A 63 5.84 -1.84 0.07
N LEU A 64 7.06 -1.32 -0.16
CA LEU A 64 7.52 -0.10 0.48
C LEU A 64 6.68 1.13 0.04
N LEU A 65 6.29 1.19 -1.24
CA LEU A 65 5.39 2.23 -1.72
C LEU A 65 3.96 2.05 -1.20
N ASN A 66 3.43 0.83 -1.16
CA ASN A 66 2.09 0.58 -0.63
C ASN A 66 1.99 0.92 0.86
N VAL A 67 2.99 0.53 1.66
CA VAL A 67 3.08 0.93 3.08
C VAL A 67 3.13 2.45 3.21
N PHE A 68 3.90 3.15 2.37
CA PHE A 68 3.92 4.60 2.36
C PHE A 68 2.53 5.20 2.08
N PHE A 69 1.81 4.70 1.07
CA PHE A 69 0.45 5.18 0.76
C PHE A 69 -0.53 4.90 1.90
N ILE A 70 -0.48 3.71 2.51
CA ILE A 70 -1.28 3.37 3.69
C ILE A 70 -1.00 4.35 4.82
N VAL A 71 0.26 4.64 5.13
CA VAL A 71 0.64 5.57 6.21
C VAL A 71 0.08 6.96 5.94
N VAL A 72 0.14 7.45 4.70
CA VAL A 72 -0.45 8.74 4.30
C VAL A 72 -1.97 8.72 4.54
N VAL A 73 -2.67 7.69 4.07
CA VAL A 73 -4.13 7.58 4.24
C VAL A 73 -4.51 7.49 5.72
N LEU A 74 -3.75 6.73 6.51
CA LEU A 74 -3.98 6.53 7.94
C LEU A 74 -3.70 7.82 8.74
N TYR A 75 -2.67 8.58 8.37
CA TYR A 75 -2.41 9.91 8.91
C TYR A 75 -3.61 10.85 8.72
N TYR A 76 -4.15 10.91 7.50
CA TYR A 76 -5.35 11.72 7.17
C TYR A 76 -6.66 11.19 7.77
N LYS A 77 -6.64 10.01 8.39
CA LYS A 77 -7.80 9.39 9.04
C LYS A 77 -7.79 9.52 10.56
N VAL A 78 -6.62 9.51 11.17
CA VAL A 78 -6.45 9.55 12.63
C VAL A 78 -6.32 10.99 13.13
N ILE A 79 -5.65 11.86 12.37
CA ILE A 79 -5.30 13.22 12.82
C ILE A 79 -6.30 14.28 12.33
N LYS A 80 -7.07 14.00 11.27
CA LYS A 80 -8.12 14.87 10.74
C LYS A 80 -9.39 14.09 10.50
#